data_AF-W8BR23-F1
#
_entry.id   AF-W8BR23-F1
#
_cell.length_a   1.000
_cell.length_b   1.000
_cell.length_c   1.000
_cell.angle_alpha   90.00
_cell.angle_beta   90.00
_cell.angle_gamma   90.00
#
_symmetry.space_group_name_H-M   'P 1'
#
loop_
_entity.id
_entity.type
_entity.pdbx_description
1 polymer ?
#
loop_
_entity_poly.entity_id
_entity_poly.type
_entity_poly.pdbx_seq_one_letter_code
_entity_poly.pdbx_strand_id
1 'polypeptide(L)'
;MVRLLNMILLTSPELFELRNALRDITNEHSASLFKCLYRSWAHCPVSTLCLCLLTQSYQHVSQLVVLFADVEITLELLNELDKLVQLIESPIFASLRLTLVSKANNSADAQHLAHALFGILMLLPQTEAFNLLKNRLQCVPNYWGQTRINEENSLQHKSNIDFDVLLEHFKKVQKFQRTLRIQQRRNIILPEDN
;
A
#
# COMPACT_ATOMS: atom_id res chain seq x y z
N MET A 1 -10.45 -7.50 -11.97
CA MET A 1 -11.13 -6.20 -12.08
C MET A 1 -10.49 -5.12 -11.20
N VAL A 2 -10.38 -5.33 -9.87
CA VAL A 2 -9.75 -4.37 -8.93
C VAL A 2 -8.37 -3.86 -9.37
N ARG A 3 -7.47 -4.77 -9.77
CA ARG A 3 -6.13 -4.42 -10.28
C ARG A 3 -6.16 -3.43 -11.46
N LEU A 4 -7.09 -3.63 -12.39
CA LEU A 4 -7.26 -2.77 -13.56
C LEU A 4 -7.80 -1.39 -13.14
N LEU A 5 -8.82 -1.37 -12.28
CA LEU A 5 -9.38 -0.12 -11.74
C LEU A 5 -8.32 0.69 -10.99
N ASN A 6 -7.46 0.03 -10.21
CA ASN A 6 -6.35 0.70 -9.53
C ASN A 6 -5.35 1.31 -10.52
N MET A 7 -4.99 0.57 -11.58
CA MET A 7 -4.11 1.12 -12.62
C MET A 7 -4.74 2.32 -13.32
N ILE A 8 -6.01 2.23 -13.73
CA ILE A 8 -6.74 3.35 -14.35
C ILE A 8 -6.80 4.55 -13.39
N LEU A 9 -7.14 4.32 -12.11
CA LEU A 9 -7.16 5.37 -11.10
C LEU A 9 -5.83 6.09 -10.97
N LEU A 10 -4.70 5.38 -11.09
CA LEU A 10 -3.38 5.97 -10.95
C LEU A 10 -2.89 6.64 -12.24
N THR A 11 -3.11 6.04 -13.41
CA THR A 11 -2.46 6.47 -14.67
C THR A 11 -3.35 7.31 -15.59
N SER A 12 -4.68 7.20 -15.51
CA SER A 12 -5.60 7.88 -16.44
C SER A 12 -5.60 9.40 -16.18
N PRO A 13 -5.37 10.26 -17.18
CA PRO A 13 -5.35 11.70 -16.99
C PRO A 13 -6.71 12.27 -16.54
N GLU A 14 -7.81 11.67 -16.97
CA GLU A 14 -9.20 12.06 -16.68
C GLU A 14 -9.53 12.00 -15.18
N LEU A 15 -8.81 11.17 -14.42
CA LEU A 15 -9.02 10.97 -12.99
C LEU A 15 -8.11 11.84 -12.12
N PHE A 16 -7.46 12.86 -12.69
CA PHE A 16 -6.57 13.76 -11.95
C PHE A 16 -7.28 14.45 -10.78
N GLU A 17 -8.46 15.02 -11.00
CA GLU A 17 -9.25 15.67 -9.96
C GLU A 17 -9.67 14.68 -8.86
N LEU A 18 -10.09 13.47 -9.25
CA LEU A 18 -10.45 12.41 -8.30
C LEU A 18 -9.27 12.02 -7.42
N ARG A 19 -8.06 11.89 -7.99
CA ARG A 19 -6.83 11.62 -7.22
C ARG A 19 -6.52 12.74 -6.23
N ASN A 20 -6.71 13.99 -6.61
CA ASN A 20 -6.49 15.13 -5.72
C ASN A 20 -7.52 15.15 -4.58
N ALA A 21 -8.79 14.88 -4.88
CA ALA A 21 -9.82 14.76 -3.86
C ALA A 21 -9.54 13.60 -2.88
N LEU A 22 -9.08 12.45 -3.39
CA LEU A 22 -8.72 11.29 -2.57
C LEU A 22 -7.47 11.50 -1.70
N ARG A 23 -6.56 12.39 -2.09
CA ARG A 23 -5.40 12.76 -1.26
C ARG A 23 -5.80 13.51 0.01
N ASP A 24 -6.92 14.23 -0.03
CA ASP A 24 -7.48 14.92 1.13
C ASP A 24 -8.58 14.08 1.79
N ILE A 25 -8.16 13.14 2.62
CA ILE A 25 -9.07 12.31 3.42
C ILE A 25 -9.63 13.01 4.66
N THR A 26 -9.36 14.31 4.86
CA THR A 26 -9.98 15.08 5.96
C THR A 26 -11.43 15.46 5.65
N ASN A 27 -11.77 15.53 4.37
CA ASN A 27 -13.15 15.73 3.91
C ASN A 27 -13.97 14.44 4.08
N GLU A 28 -15.17 14.55 4.65
CA GLU A 28 -16.09 13.42 4.88
C GLU A 28 -16.43 12.67 3.58
N HIS A 29 -16.63 13.36 2.46
CA HIS A 29 -16.92 12.73 1.17
C HIS A 29 -15.74 11.90 0.67
N SER A 30 -14.52 12.45 0.72
CA SER A 30 -13.29 11.75 0.35
C SER A 30 -13.01 10.58 1.26
N ALA A 31 -13.22 10.74 2.57
CA ALA A 31 -13.07 9.68 3.56
C ALA A 31 -14.08 8.54 3.33
N SER A 32 -15.33 8.87 3.00
CA SER A 32 -16.36 7.88 2.66
C SER A 32 -16.00 7.11 1.39
N LEU A 33 -15.56 7.83 0.35
CA LEU A 33 -15.09 7.22 -0.90
C LEU A 33 -13.88 6.31 -0.67
N PHE A 34 -12.88 6.77 0.10
CA PHE A 34 -11.72 5.97 0.47
C PHE A 34 -12.14 4.68 1.17
N LYS A 35 -13.04 4.74 2.17
CA LYS A 35 -13.55 3.55 2.87
C LYS A 35 -14.23 2.56 1.92
N CYS A 36 -15.03 3.07 0.97
CA CYS A 36 -15.71 2.25 -0.04
C CYS A 36 -14.72 1.54 -0.96
N LEU A 37 -13.76 2.29 -1.50
CA LEU A 37 -12.70 1.76 -2.35
C LEU A 37 -11.83 0.76 -1.59
N TYR A 38 -11.42 1.08 -0.37
CA TYR A 38 -10.58 0.22 0.46
C TYR A 38 -11.20 -1.18 0.65
N ARG A 39 -12.49 -1.24 1.02
CA ARG A 39 -13.20 -2.53 1.22
C ARG A 39 -13.20 -3.39 -0.05
N SER A 40 -13.40 -2.75 -1.20
CA SER A 40 -13.38 -3.46 -2.49
C SER A 40 -11.95 -3.82 -2.93
N TRP A 41 -10.95 -3.00 -2.56
CA TRP A 41 -9.56 -3.16 -2.96
C TRP A 41 -8.84 -4.17 -2.07
N ALA A 42 -9.36 -4.46 -0.87
CA ALA A 42 -8.85 -5.48 0.06
C ALA A 42 -8.74 -6.88 -0.55
N HIS A 43 -9.45 -7.16 -1.64
CA HIS A 43 -9.30 -8.38 -2.44
C HIS A 43 -7.98 -8.46 -3.23
N CYS A 44 -7.25 -7.36 -3.35
CA CYS A 44 -5.97 -7.27 -4.00
C CYS A 44 -5.01 -6.47 -3.09
N PRO A 45 -4.08 -7.15 -2.40
CA PRO A 45 -3.29 -6.52 -1.34
C PRO A 45 -2.43 -5.35 -1.87
N VAL A 46 -1.82 -5.49 -3.05
CA VAL A 46 -1.01 -4.41 -3.65
C VAL A 46 -1.88 -3.23 -4.09
N SER A 47 -3.09 -3.46 -4.60
CA SER A 47 -4.02 -2.36 -4.92
C SER A 47 -4.45 -1.60 -3.66
N THR A 48 -4.61 -2.29 -2.52
CA THR A 48 -4.88 -1.66 -1.23
C THR A 48 -3.70 -0.78 -0.79
N LEU A 49 -2.48 -1.29 -0.89
CA LEU A 49 -1.27 -0.50 -0.61
C LEU A 49 -1.19 0.74 -1.52
N CYS A 50 -1.44 0.58 -2.82
CA CYS A 50 -1.44 1.69 -3.78
C CYS A 50 -2.41 2.81 -3.35
N LEU A 51 -3.63 2.43 -2.95
CA LEU A 51 -4.65 3.37 -2.51
C LEU A 51 -4.19 4.12 -1.25
N CYS A 52 -3.67 3.41 -0.25
CA CYS A 52 -3.19 4.02 0.99
C CYS A 52 -1.95 4.91 0.79
N LEU A 53 -1.07 4.56 -0.15
CA LEU A 53 0.06 5.40 -0.55
C LEU A 53 -0.42 6.68 -1.26
N LEU A 54 -1.48 6.59 -2.06
CA LEU A 54 -2.09 7.75 -2.73
C LEU A 54 -2.72 8.70 -1.71
N THR A 55 -3.43 8.18 -0.70
CA THR A 55 -4.08 8.97 0.35
C THR A 55 -3.16 9.38 1.50
N GLN A 56 -1.86 9.12 1.38
CA GLN A 56 -0.82 9.48 2.37
C GLN A 56 -1.06 8.87 3.76
N SER A 57 -1.72 7.70 3.84
CA SER A 57 -1.98 6.98 5.09
C SER A 57 -0.81 6.08 5.45
N TYR A 58 0.39 6.65 5.62
CA TYR A 58 1.65 5.90 5.64
C TYR A 58 1.81 4.96 6.84
N GLN A 59 1.27 5.32 8.01
CA GLN A 59 1.25 4.44 9.18
C GLN A 59 0.47 3.16 8.87
N HIS A 60 -0.72 3.30 8.27
CA HIS A 60 -1.49 2.14 7.80
C HIS A 60 -0.75 1.31 6.75
N VAL A 61 -0.07 1.95 5.80
CA VAL A 61 0.76 1.25 4.80
C VAL A 61 1.85 0.42 5.50
N SER A 62 2.54 0.98 6.49
CA SER A 62 3.59 0.26 7.23
C SER A 62 3.04 -0.99 7.92
N GLN A 63 1.86 -0.90 8.53
CA GLN A 63 1.18 -2.03 9.17
C GLN A 63 0.77 -3.09 8.14
N LEU A 64 0.22 -2.66 7.00
CA LEU A 64 -0.17 -3.56 5.91
C LEU A 64 1.02 -4.33 5.34
N VAL A 65 2.16 -3.68 5.11
CA VAL A 65 3.36 -4.33 4.58
C VAL A 65 3.87 -5.42 5.51
N VAL A 66 3.84 -5.22 6.82
CA VAL A 66 4.20 -6.27 7.79
C VAL A 66 3.28 -7.49 7.66
N LEU A 67 1.98 -7.28 7.44
CA LEU A 67 1.02 -8.37 7.23
C LEU A 67 1.24 -9.15 5.93
N PHE A 68 1.99 -8.61 4.97
CA PHE A 68 2.27 -9.35 3.73
C PHE A 68 3.14 -10.58 3.99
N ALA A 69 3.86 -10.66 5.11
CA ALA A 69 4.54 -11.87 5.55
C ALA A 69 3.57 -13.06 5.75
N ASP A 70 2.33 -12.78 6.18
CA ASP A 70 1.28 -13.80 6.37
C ASP A 70 0.47 -14.08 5.09
N VAL A 71 0.62 -13.22 4.08
CA VAL A 71 0.03 -13.37 2.75
C VAL A 71 0.91 -14.28 1.91
N GLU A 72 0.29 -15.19 1.17
CA GLU A 72 1.03 -16.05 0.26
C GLU A 72 1.67 -15.22 -0.88
N ILE A 73 3.00 -15.25 -0.95
CA ILE A 73 3.78 -14.57 -1.99
C ILE A 73 3.66 -15.38 -3.29
N THR A 74 2.79 -14.94 -4.19
CA THR A 74 2.62 -15.50 -5.53
C THR A 74 3.40 -14.69 -6.57
N LEU A 75 3.71 -15.30 -7.72
CA LEU A 75 4.33 -14.58 -8.85
C LEU A 75 3.50 -13.35 -9.28
N GLU A 76 2.18 -13.47 -9.23
CA GLU A 76 1.29 -12.34 -9.53
C GLU A 76 1.47 -11.17 -8.54
N LEU A 77 1.61 -11.47 -7.25
CA LEU A 77 1.86 -10.47 -6.23
C LEU A 77 3.17 -9.73 -6.47
N LEU A 78 4.24 -10.48 -6.79
CA LEU A 78 5.55 -9.92 -7.10
C LEU A 78 5.50 -9.01 -8.33
N ASN A 79 4.83 -9.45 -9.41
CA ASN A 79 4.65 -8.62 -10.60
C ASN A 79 3.85 -7.34 -10.33
N GLU A 80 2.89 -7.37 -9.40
CA GLU A 80 2.17 -6.16 -8.98
C GLU A 80 3.06 -5.23 -8.14
N LEU A 81 3.89 -5.77 -7.25
CA LEU A 81 4.84 -4.98 -6.47
C LEU A 81 5.89 -4.31 -7.37
N ASP A 82 6.40 -5.01 -8.37
CA ASP A 82 7.32 -4.43 -9.37
C ASP A 82 6.68 -3.22 -10.07
N LYS A 83 5.41 -3.35 -10.49
CA LYS A 83 4.66 -2.24 -11.10
C LYS A 83 4.43 -1.09 -10.12
N LEU A 84 4.13 -1.38 -8.84
CA LEU A 84 4.03 -0.35 -7.81
C LEU A 84 5.35 0.41 -7.66
N VAL A 85 6.49 -0.28 -7.65
CA VAL A 85 7.80 0.37 -7.57
C VAL A 85 8.06 1.28 -8.77
N GLN A 86 7.73 0.84 -9.98
CA GLN A 86 7.81 1.70 -11.17
C GLN A 86 6.91 2.93 -11.04
N LEU A 87 5.70 2.76 -10.50
CA LEU A 87 4.78 3.87 -10.27
C LEU A 87 5.30 4.85 -9.20
N ILE A 88 5.96 4.38 -8.14
CA ILE A 88 6.56 5.25 -7.11
C ILE A 88 7.55 6.23 -7.75
N GLU A 89 8.26 5.82 -8.80
CA GLU A 89 9.16 6.68 -9.55
C GLU A 89 8.48 7.60 -10.57
N SER A 90 7.21 7.35 -10.88
CA SER A 90 6.41 8.19 -11.77
C SER A 90 6.01 9.53 -11.12
N PRO A 91 5.60 10.54 -11.93
CA PRO A 91 5.13 11.83 -11.42
C PRO A 91 3.92 11.73 -10.48
N ILE A 92 3.11 10.68 -10.59
CA ILE A 92 1.92 10.46 -9.76
C ILE A 92 2.28 10.40 -8.28
N PHE A 93 3.45 9.86 -7.95
CA PHE A 93 3.97 9.75 -6.59
C PHE A 93 5.13 10.72 -6.31
N ALA A 94 5.21 11.84 -7.05
CA ALA A 94 6.18 12.90 -6.76
C ALA A 94 6.03 13.44 -5.32
N SER A 95 4.80 13.67 -4.85
CA SER A 95 4.55 14.12 -3.47
C SER A 95 5.06 13.13 -2.43
N LEU A 96 4.83 11.82 -2.63
CA LEU A 96 5.34 10.74 -1.78
C LEU A 96 6.87 10.79 -1.68
N ARG A 97 7.56 10.96 -2.81
CA ARG A 97 9.04 11.07 -2.82
C ARG A 97 9.54 12.34 -2.14
N LEU A 98 8.80 13.44 -2.21
CA LEU A 98 9.12 14.66 -1.45
C LEU A 98 8.92 14.45 0.06
N THR A 99 7.89 13.70 0.48
CA THR A 99 7.68 13.32 1.88
C THR A 99 8.88 12.54 2.45
N LEU A 100 9.50 11.65 1.65
CA LEU A 100 10.71 10.91 2.04
C LEU A 100 11.94 11.80 2.30
N VAL A 101 12.03 12.98 1.67
CA VAL A 101 13.21 13.85 1.79
C VAL A 101 12.97 14.97 2.80
N SER A 102 11.72 15.22 3.20
CA SER A 102 11.38 16.32 4.08
C SER A 102 12.11 16.23 5.43
N LYS A 103 13.18 17.03 5.55
CA LYS A 103 13.91 17.30 6.80
C LYS A 103 13.20 18.35 7.67
N ALA A 104 12.04 18.85 7.23
CA ALA A 104 11.22 19.76 8.01
C ALA A 104 10.52 18.95 9.12
N ASN A 105 11.33 18.63 10.12
CA ASN A 105 11.00 18.29 11.48
C ASN A 105 10.07 17.09 11.63
N ASN A 106 10.64 15.99 12.12
CA ASN A 106 9.87 15.19 13.06
C ASN A 106 8.58 14.56 12.48
N SER A 107 8.55 14.25 11.18
CA SER A 107 7.35 13.69 10.55
C SER A 107 7.32 12.17 10.73
N ALA A 108 6.44 11.70 11.62
CA ALA A 108 6.13 10.27 11.75
C ALA A 108 5.80 9.63 10.38
N ASP A 109 5.19 10.40 9.49
CA ASP A 109 4.86 10.00 8.12
C ASP A 109 6.07 9.58 7.27
N ALA A 110 7.19 10.31 7.32
CA ALA A 110 8.39 9.94 6.57
C ALA A 110 9.03 8.66 7.12
N GLN A 111 9.00 8.48 8.45
CA GLN A 111 9.48 7.25 9.11
C GLN A 111 8.61 6.04 8.74
N HIS A 112 7.28 6.18 8.82
CA HIS A 112 6.35 5.11 8.44
C HIS A 112 6.46 4.76 6.96
N LEU A 113 6.57 5.76 6.09
CA LEU A 113 6.75 5.55 4.65
C LEU A 113 8.09 4.85 4.36
N ALA A 114 9.19 5.29 4.97
CA ALA A 114 10.49 4.62 4.81
C ALA A 114 10.41 3.16 5.28
N HIS A 115 9.81 2.90 6.44
CA HIS A 115 9.61 1.54 6.96
C HIS A 115 8.81 0.69 5.97
N ALA A 116 7.70 1.21 5.44
CA ALA A 116 6.87 0.52 4.47
C ALA A 116 7.64 0.19 3.17
N LEU A 117 8.41 1.16 2.65
CA LEU A 117 9.18 0.96 1.41
C LEU A 117 10.34 -0.02 1.60
N PHE A 118 11.04 0.01 2.74
CA PHE A 118 12.03 -1.02 3.05
C PHE A 118 11.39 -2.40 3.24
N GLY A 119 10.20 -2.47 3.84
CA GLY A 119 9.44 -3.72 3.91
C GLY A 119 9.09 -4.26 2.52
N ILE A 120 8.60 -3.40 1.61
CA ILE A 120 8.34 -3.77 0.21
C ILE A 120 9.64 -4.25 -0.47
N LEU A 121 10.75 -3.55 -0.26
CA LEU A 121 12.06 -3.93 -0.81
C LEU A 121 12.48 -5.34 -0.35
N MET A 122 12.19 -5.71 0.90
CA MET A 122 12.50 -7.05 1.43
C MET A 122 11.58 -8.16 0.91
N LEU A 123 10.40 -7.81 0.37
CA LEU A 123 9.49 -8.78 -0.27
C LEU A 123 9.85 -9.05 -1.74
N LEU A 124 10.62 -8.15 -2.37
CA LEU A 124 10.98 -8.27 -3.77
C LEU A 124 12.18 -9.21 -3.98
N PRO A 125 12.16 -10.07 -5.03
CA PRO A 125 13.38 -10.70 -5.53
C PRO A 125 14.35 -9.63 -6.04
N GLN A 126 15.62 -9.99 -6.29
CA GLN A 126 16.66 -9.06 -6.78
C GLN A 126 16.46 -8.66 -8.27
N THR A 127 15.29 -8.13 -8.60
CA THR A 127 14.88 -7.63 -9.92
C THR A 127 15.36 -6.20 -10.15
N GLU A 128 15.09 -5.66 -11.34
CA GLU A 128 15.30 -4.24 -11.62
C GLU A 128 14.49 -3.32 -10.70
N ALA A 129 13.25 -3.72 -10.35
CA ALA A 129 12.43 -2.97 -9.40
C ALA A 129 13.08 -2.91 -8.01
N PHE A 130 13.65 -4.02 -7.53
CA PHE A 130 14.44 -4.01 -6.29
C PHE A 130 15.59 -2.99 -6.37
N ASN A 131 16.36 -2.99 -7.46
CA ASN A 131 17.47 -2.05 -7.63
C ASN A 131 16.99 -0.60 -7.71
N LEU A 132 15.88 -0.34 -8.42
CA LEU A 132 15.27 0.98 -8.55
C LEU A 132 14.88 1.55 -7.18
N LEU A 133 14.13 0.77 -6.39
CA LEU A 133 13.70 1.17 -5.05
C LEU A 133 14.89 1.31 -4.09
N LYS A 134 15.86 0.38 -4.15
CA LYS A 134 17.09 0.45 -3.35
C LYS A 134 17.85 1.75 -3.62
N ASN A 135 18.06 2.09 -4.89
CA ASN A 135 18.78 3.31 -5.27
C ASN A 135 18.04 4.57 -4.79
N ARG A 136 16.71 4.59 -4.87
CA ARG A 136 15.89 5.68 -4.32
C ARG A 136 16.07 5.82 -2.81
N LEU A 137 15.97 4.72 -2.08
CA LEU A 137 16.07 4.70 -0.63
C LEU A 137 17.50 5.01 -0.14
N GLN A 138 18.54 4.78 -0.94
CA GLN A 138 19.90 5.23 -0.64
C GLN A 138 20.06 6.76 -0.68
N CYS A 139 19.19 7.47 -1.42
CA CYS A 139 19.17 8.93 -1.44
C CYS A 139 18.39 9.57 -0.27
N VAL A 140 17.74 8.75 0.56
CA VAL A 140 16.86 9.18 1.64
C VAL A 140 17.62 9.16 2.97
N PRO A 141 17.33 10.08 3.92
CA PRO A 141 17.95 10.05 5.24
C PRO A 141 17.75 8.69 5.94
N ASN A 142 18.71 8.29 6.75
CA ASN A 142 18.55 7.10 7.57
C ASN A 142 17.54 7.40 8.71
N TYR A 143 16.37 6.76 8.63
CA TYR A 143 15.31 6.85 9.63
C TYR A 143 15.40 5.76 10.72
N TRP A 144 16.32 4.79 10.61
CA TRP A 144 16.52 3.77 11.63
C TRP A 144 17.09 4.36 12.92
N GLY A 145 16.57 3.92 14.06
CA GLY A 145 17.04 4.33 15.38
C GLY A 145 16.62 5.74 15.81
N GLN A 146 15.80 6.44 15.03
CA GLN A 146 15.18 7.70 15.45
C GLN A 146 14.07 7.43 16.47
N THR A 147 13.91 8.33 17.44
CA THR A 147 12.79 8.29 18.39
C THR A 147 11.47 8.37 17.64
N ARG A 148 10.47 7.60 18.09
CA ARG A 148 9.09 7.73 17.59
C ARG A 148 8.60 9.13 17.88
N ILE A 149 8.01 9.75 16.87
CA ILE A 149 7.65 11.16 16.91
C ILE A 149 6.12 11.27 16.96
N ASN A 150 5.61 12.32 17.60
CA ASN A 150 4.18 12.54 17.77
C ASN A 150 3.42 12.42 16.44
N GLU A 151 2.47 11.48 16.41
CA GLU A 151 1.68 11.16 15.23
C GLU A 151 0.52 12.16 14.98
N GLU A 152 0.28 13.07 15.93
CA GLU A 152 -0.84 14.04 15.96
C GLU A 152 -0.94 14.94 14.72
N ASN A 153 0.18 15.14 14.02
CA ASN A 153 0.20 15.99 12.83
C ASN A 153 -0.14 15.26 11.53
N SER A 154 -0.19 13.92 11.51
CA SER A 154 -0.43 13.18 10.28
C SER A 154 -1.84 13.37 9.74
N LEU A 155 -1.99 13.34 8.42
CA LEU A 155 -3.30 13.39 7.75
C LEU A 155 -4.19 12.22 8.18
N GLN A 156 -3.57 11.08 8.48
CA GLN A 156 -4.27 9.89 8.96
C GLN A 156 -5.02 10.17 10.28
N HIS A 157 -4.39 10.80 11.26
CA HIS A 157 -5.04 11.17 12.53
C HIS A 157 -6.16 12.19 12.36
N LYS A 158 -6.04 13.09 11.38
CA LYS A 158 -7.03 14.15 11.10
C LYS A 158 -8.24 13.64 10.31
N SER A 159 -8.15 12.48 9.69
CA SER A 159 -9.18 11.95 8.77
C SER A 159 -10.43 11.40 9.44
N ASN A 160 -10.43 11.22 10.78
CA ASN A 160 -11.51 10.59 11.54
C ASN A 160 -11.94 9.21 10.99
N ILE A 161 -11.06 8.54 10.24
CA ILE A 161 -11.26 7.20 9.71
C ILE A 161 -10.73 6.19 10.73
N ASP A 162 -11.54 5.19 11.04
CA ASP A 162 -11.11 4.06 11.86
C ASP A 162 -10.29 3.07 11.01
N PHE A 163 -8.97 3.22 11.05
CA PHE A 163 -8.04 2.36 10.31
C PHE A 163 -7.92 0.97 10.92
N ASP A 164 -8.21 0.79 12.21
CA ASP A 164 -8.17 -0.52 12.86
C ASP A 164 -9.26 -1.43 12.31
N VAL A 165 -10.49 -0.90 12.14
CA VAL A 165 -11.58 -1.62 11.49
C VAL A 165 -11.24 -1.99 10.04
N LEU A 166 -10.56 -1.10 9.31
CA LEU A 166 -10.10 -1.38 7.94
C LEU A 166 -9.00 -2.45 7.92
N LEU A 167 -8.11 -2.46 8.90
CA LEU A 167 -7.06 -3.47 9.05
C LEU A 167 -7.65 -4.85 9.35
N GLU A 168 -8.63 -4.93 10.26
CA GLU A 168 -9.35 -6.17 10.56
C GLU A 168 -10.09 -6.71 9.34
N HIS A 169 -10.77 -5.82 8.60
CA HIS A 169 -11.43 -6.19 7.36
C HIS A 169 -10.43 -6.76 6.35
N PHE A 170 -9.28 -6.11 6.17
CA PHE A 170 -8.22 -6.59 5.29
C PHE A 170 -7.73 -7.99 5.68
N LYS A 171 -7.42 -8.21 6.96
CA LYS A 171 -7.01 -9.53 7.49
C LYS A 171 -8.06 -10.61 7.20
N LYS A 172 -9.34 -10.30 7.41
CA LYS A 172 -10.46 -11.22 7.14
C LYS A 172 -10.52 -11.61 5.67
N VAL A 173 -10.42 -10.63 4.77
CA VAL A 173 -10.45 -10.87 3.31
C VAL A 173 -9.25 -11.70 2.86
N GLN A 174 -8.05 -11.37 3.32
CA GLN A 174 -6.83 -12.12 2.96
C GLN A 174 -6.87 -13.56 3.48
N LYS A 175 -7.36 -13.78 4.72
CA LYS A 175 -7.55 -15.13 5.27
C LYS A 175 -8.55 -15.94 4.44
N PHE A 176 -9.67 -15.33 4.05
CA PHE A 176 -10.66 -15.98 3.20
C PHE A 176 -10.08 -16.38 1.84
N GLN A 177 -9.35 -15.47 1.18
CA GLN A 177 -8.70 -15.76 -0.10
C GLN A 177 -7.66 -16.87 0.01
N ARG A 178 -6.89 -16.91 1.10
CA ARG A 178 -5.95 -17.99 1.39
C ARG A 178 -6.67 -19.33 1.52
N THR A 179 -7.77 -19.39 2.26
CA THR A 179 -8.56 -20.63 2.41
C THR A 179 -9.10 -21.12 1.07
N LEU A 180 -9.65 -20.22 0.25
CA LEU A 180 -10.15 -20.57 -1.09
C LEU A 180 -9.07 -21.15 -1.99
N ARG A 181 -7.87 -20.55 -2.01
CA ARG A 181 -6.73 -21.06 -2.79
C ARG A 181 -6.29 -22.45 -2.31
N ILE A 182 -6.23 -22.67 -1.00
CA ILE A 182 -5.90 -23.98 -0.43
C ILE A 182 -6.93 -25.03 -0.85
N GLN A 183 -8.23 -24.70 -0.81
CA GLN A 183 -9.29 -25.60 -1.28
C GLN A 183 -9.17 -25.91 -2.77
N GLN A 184 -8.93 -24.89 -3.62
CA GLN A 184 -8.73 -25.08 -5.05
C GLN A 184 -7.54 -26.02 -5.35
N ARG A 185 -6.42 -25.86 -4.63
CA ARG A 185 -5.27 -26.76 -4.76
C ARG A 185 -5.59 -28.19 -4.33
N ARG A 186 -6.36 -28.37 -3.25
CA ARG A 186 -6.80 -29.70 -2.80
C ARG A 186 -7.65 -30.40 -3.85
N ASN A 187 -8.59 -29.68 -4.46
CA ASN A 187 -9.48 -30.24 -5.50
C ASN A 187 -8.73 -30.62 -6.78
N ILE A 188 -7.59 -29.99 -7.09
CA ILE A 188 -6.74 -30.34 -8.24
C ILE A 188 -5.93 -31.62 -7.96
N ILE A 189 -5.51 -31.85 -6.72
CA ILE A 189 -4.65 -32.98 -6.32
C ILE A 189 -5.47 -34.26 -6.05
N LEU A 190 -6.72 -34.10 -5.62
CA LEU A 190 -7.69 -35.19 -5.43
C LEU A 190 -8.90 -34.89 -6.33
N PRO A 191 -8.81 -35.09 -7.65
CA PRO A 191 -10.02 -35.14 -8.45
C PRO A 191 -10.87 -36.26 -7.85
N GLU A 192 -12.09 -35.96 -7.41
CA GLU A 192 -13.02 -37.01 -7.00
C GLU A 192 -13.15 -37.98 -8.19
N ASP A 193 -12.66 -39.21 -8.01
CA ASP A 193 -12.87 -40.31 -8.93
C ASP A 193 -14.39 -40.55 -9.03
N ASN A 194 -15.02 -39.98 -10.06
CA ASN A 194 -16.38 -40.28 -10.50
C ASN A 194 -16.34 -41.21 -11.70
#